data_AF-A0A3D4X7X1-F1
#
_entry.id   AF-A0A3D4X7X1-F1
#
_cell.length_a   1.000
_cell.length_b   1.000
_cell.length_c   1.000
_cell.angle_alpha   90.00
_cell.angle_beta   90.00
_cell.angle_gamma   90.00
#
_symmetry.space_group_name_H-M   'P 1'
#
loop_
_entity.id
_entity.type
_entity.pdbx_description
1 polymer ?
#
loop_
_entity_poly.entity_id
_entity_poly.type
_entity_poly.pdbx_seq_one_letter_code
_entity_poly.pdbx_strand_id
1 'polypeptide(L)'
;MDSKMEKRQLMVFAMAAYVLPYLLGILMWYGYTKQISLTAFPSAQMMYPAMGVMLAFLLTRGTDREMPKAFYRCYIGVTVVLVVLTVGSVLVPEAVIEMPGGQMPACLLILQYVQVLGSLVCLVCLIAAGKKRREAYGLRWKKGKTSVLCILLFLVLYFLRVGIAYGAGGQLSLFAEIMANPQTWIIVAMLPLQFLLAYIAFFGEEYGWRYYLQPLLQRKFGLRRGVLLLGVLWGLWHLPLDIFFYVTPDKGLIMTVSQIITCVGLGIFFGYAYMKTENIWVPVIMHFLNNNLVLVISGEFSADVMENQSVAWSDIPLALLLNGVLFGVFILAKVYREKKE
;
A
#
# COMPACT_ATOMS: atom_id res chain seq x y z
N MET A 1 -21.05 16.86 -11.22
CA MET A 1 -20.46 17.09 -9.88
C MET A 1 -19.99 18.53 -9.85
N ASP A 2 -20.28 19.30 -8.80
CA ASP A 2 -19.84 20.70 -8.71
C ASP A 2 -18.30 20.79 -8.77
N SER A 3 -17.77 21.51 -9.76
CA SER A 3 -16.34 21.71 -9.98
C SER A 3 -15.63 22.26 -8.72
N LYS A 4 -16.32 23.10 -7.95
CA LYS A 4 -15.79 23.67 -6.70
C LYS A 4 -15.66 22.62 -5.61
N MET A 5 -16.63 21.71 -5.51
CA MET A 5 -16.61 20.60 -4.56
C MET A 5 -15.46 19.64 -4.89
N GLU A 6 -15.31 19.24 -6.15
CA GLU A 6 -14.23 18.34 -6.58
C GLU A 6 -12.85 18.94 -6.31
N LYS A 7 -12.66 20.23 -6.63
CA LYS A 7 -11.39 20.93 -6.35
C LYS A 7 -11.08 20.95 -4.85
N ARG A 8 -12.09 21.17 -3.99
CA ARG A 8 -11.91 21.12 -2.54
C ARG A 8 -11.57 19.72 -2.05
N GLN A 9 -12.23 18.68 -2.57
CA GLN A 9 -11.94 17.30 -2.22
C GLN A 9 -10.51 16.90 -2.63
N LEU A 10 -10.09 17.24 -3.86
CA LEU A 10 -8.75 16.96 -4.36
C LEU A 10 -7.67 17.68 -3.54
N MET A 11 -7.92 18.92 -3.11
CA MET A 11 -7.01 19.67 -2.26
C MET A 11 -6.83 18.99 -0.89
N VAL A 12 -7.93 18.58 -0.23
CA VAL A 12 -7.86 17.86 1.05
C VAL A 12 -7.14 16.53 0.91
N PHE A 13 -7.45 15.78 -0.16
CA PHE A 13 -6.76 14.55 -0.47
C PHE A 13 -5.26 14.78 -0.69
N ALA A 14 -4.86 15.78 -1.49
CA ALA A 14 -3.45 16.07 -1.78
C ALA A 14 -2.67 16.51 -0.53
N MET A 15 -3.30 17.26 0.38
CA MET A 15 -2.68 17.63 1.65
C MET A 15 -2.35 16.40 2.51
N ALA A 16 -3.30 15.46 2.64
CA ALA A 16 -3.07 14.24 3.41
C ALA A 16 -2.14 13.26 2.69
N ALA A 17 -2.38 13.01 1.40
CA ALA A 17 -1.68 11.98 0.65
C ALA A 17 -0.26 12.41 0.25
N TYR A 18 0.02 13.68 -0.04
CA TYR A 18 1.34 14.12 -0.54
C TYR A 18 2.04 15.09 0.40
N VAL A 19 1.36 16.15 0.86
CA VAL A 19 2.02 17.17 1.70
C VAL A 19 2.46 16.57 3.03
N LEU A 20 1.58 15.86 3.74
CA LEU A 20 1.90 15.24 5.03
C LEU A 20 3.10 14.29 4.96
N PRO A 21 3.17 13.27 4.08
CA PRO A 21 4.34 12.39 4.04
C PRO A 21 5.64 13.10 3.65
N TYR A 22 5.59 14.13 2.79
CA TYR A 22 6.78 14.92 2.46
C TYR A 22 7.24 15.79 3.63
N LEU A 23 6.30 16.37 4.41
CA LEU A 23 6.63 17.07 5.65
C LEU A 23 7.25 16.12 6.69
N LEU A 24 6.68 14.92 6.84
CA LEU A 24 7.25 13.87 7.68
C LEU A 24 8.60 13.36 7.15
N GLY A 25 8.88 13.50 5.85
CA GLY A 25 10.19 13.28 5.27
C GLY A 25 11.30 14.13 5.87
N ILE A 26 10.98 15.33 6.39
CA ILE A 26 11.94 16.16 7.14
C ILE A 26 12.30 15.48 8.47
N LEU A 27 11.33 14.84 9.13
CA LEU A 27 11.58 14.06 10.34
C LEU A 27 12.31 12.76 10.04
N MET A 28 12.03 12.11 8.90
CA MET A 28 12.80 10.94 8.45
C MET A 28 14.27 11.32 8.23
N TRP A 29 14.54 12.44 7.57
CA TRP A 29 15.89 12.97 7.41
C TRP A 29 16.58 13.19 8.77
N TYR A 30 15.91 13.86 9.71
CA TYR A 30 16.46 14.06 11.04
C TYR A 30 16.73 12.72 11.76
N GLY A 31 15.77 11.80 11.76
CA GLY A 31 15.92 10.48 12.38
C GLY A 31 17.08 9.68 11.76
N TYR A 32 17.20 9.69 10.43
CA TYR A 32 18.32 9.07 9.70
C TYR A 32 19.68 9.64 10.16
N THR A 33 19.83 10.97 10.24
CA THR A 33 21.09 11.59 10.70
C THR A 33 21.44 11.25 12.15
N LYS A 34 20.44 10.88 12.96
CA LYS A 34 20.59 10.50 14.36
C LYS A 34 20.62 8.98 14.58
N GLN A 35 20.57 8.18 13.51
CA GLN A 35 20.50 6.71 13.58
C GLN A 35 19.31 6.21 14.43
N ILE A 36 18.18 6.91 14.34
CA ILE A 36 16.92 6.53 14.98
C ILE A 36 16.14 5.64 14.02
N SER A 37 15.49 4.59 14.54
CA SER A 37 14.65 3.70 13.74
C SER A 37 13.52 4.47 13.05
N LEU A 38 13.35 4.23 11.75
CA LEU A 38 12.30 4.86 10.93
C LEU A 38 11.15 3.90 10.60
N THR A 39 11.11 2.71 11.20
CA THR A 39 10.11 1.65 10.93
C THR A 39 8.67 2.07 11.18
N ALA A 40 8.44 3.09 12.02
CA ALA A 40 7.11 3.66 12.27
C ALA A 40 6.52 4.39 11.05
N PHE A 41 7.36 5.02 10.23
CA PHE A 41 6.95 5.88 9.13
C PHE A 41 6.15 5.17 8.03
N PRO A 42 6.64 4.08 7.40
CA PRO A 42 5.88 3.39 6.35
C PRO A 42 4.53 2.90 6.88
N SER A 43 4.51 2.38 8.11
CA SER A 43 3.31 1.87 8.79
C SER A 43 2.21 2.91 8.95
N ALA A 44 2.57 4.15 9.31
CA ALA A 44 1.63 5.26 9.36
C ALA A 44 1.29 5.79 7.96
N GLN A 45 2.29 5.92 7.09
CA GLN A 45 2.17 6.54 5.78
C GLN A 45 1.14 5.85 4.88
N MET A 46 1.08 4.52 4.89
CA MET A 46 0.06 3.75 4.15
C MET A 46 -1.39 4.16 4.47
N MET A 47 -1.66 4.75 5.65
CA MET A 47 -2.99 5.16 6.06
C MET A 47 -3.44 6.50 5.45
N TYR A 48 -2.50 7.31 4.98
CA TYR A 48 -2.76 8.71 4.61
C TYR A 48 -3.71 8.90 3.41
N PRO A 49 -3.62 8.10 2.33
CA PRO A 49 -4.46 8.33 1.16
C PRO A 49 -5.96 8.17 1.47
N ALA A 50 -6.36 7.10 2.15
CA ALA A 50 -7.76 6.90 2.57
C ALA A 50 -8.20 7.94 3.60
N MET A 51 -7.34 8.31 4.56
CA MET A 51 -7.63 9.40 5.49
C MET A 51 -7.97 10.68 4.72
N GLY A 52 -7.19 11.02 3.70
CA GLY A 52 -7.45 12.15 2.80
C GLY A 52 -8.81 12.09 2.12
N VAL A 53 -9.19 10.93 1.57
CA VAL A 53 -10.52 10.71 0.96
C VAL A 53 -11.65 10.88 1.99
N MET A 54 -11.49 10.25 3.16
CA MET A 54 -12.51 10.28 4.21
C MET A 54 -12.72 11.68 4.78
N LEU A 55 -11.63 12.43 5.01
CA LEU A 55 -11.69 13.84 5.41
C LEU A 55 -12.36 14.68 4.33
N ALA A 56 -11.95 14.51 3.07
CA ALA A 56 -12.55 15.21 1.94
C ALA A 56 -14.07 14.97 1.86
N PHE A 57 -14.51 13.73 2.01
CA PHE A 57 -15.92 13.36 1.99
C PHE A 57 -16.69 13.89 3.20
N LEU A 58 -16.16 13.76 4.41
CA LEU A 58 -16.81 14.30 5.61
C LEU A 58 -17.00 15.83 5.52
N LEU A 59 -16.02 16.55 4.98
CA LEU A 59 -16.05 18.02 4.86
C LEU A 59 -16.96 18.54 3.74
N THR A 60 -17.22 17.73 2.71
CA THR A 60 -17.95 18.18 1.50
C THR A 60 -19.30 17.49 1.30
N ARG A 61 -19.48 16.30 1.88
CA ARG A 61 -20.69 15.46 1.81
C ARG A 61 -21.20 15.11 3.21
N GLY A 62 -20.93 15.95 4.21
CA GLY A 62 -21.27 15.68 5.62
C GLY A 62 -22.75 15.43 5.90
N THR A 63 -23.66 15.88 5.03
CA THR A 63 -25.11 15.64 5.13
C THR A 63 -25.55 14.30 4.55
N ASP A 64 -24.70 13.60 3.80
CA ASP A 64 -25.03 12.29 3.23
C ASP A 64 -25.28 11.26 4.36
N ARG A 65 -26.48 10.68 4.36
CA ARG A 65 -26.92 9.68 5.35
C ARG A 65 -26.43 8.26 5.03
N GLU A 66 -26.01 8.02 3.79
CA GLU A 66 -25.47 6.75 3.33
C GLU A 66 -23.97 6.61 3.58
N MET A 67 -23.31 7.69 4.03
CA MET A 67 -21.90 7.64 4.40
C MET A 67 -21.67 6.76 5.64
N PRO A 68 -20.69 5.83 5.61
CA PRO A 68 -20.31 5.05 6.78
C PRO A 68 -19.45 5.90 7.75
N LYS A 69 -20.04 6.96 8.31
CA LYS A 69 -19.34 7.99 9.12
C LYS A 69 -18.58 7.41 10.32
N ALA A 70 -19.12 6.38 10.97
CA ALA A 70 -18.45 5.72 12.09
C ALA A 70 -17.13 5.06 11.66
N PHE A 71 -17.15 4.30 10.55
CA PHE A 71 -15.95 3.71 9.96
C PHE A 71 -14.93 4.79 9.56
N TYR A 72 -15.38 5.88 8.92
CA TYR A 72 -14.47 6.96 8.52
C TYR A 72 -13.82 7.66 9.70
N ARG A 73 -14.60 8.02 10.73
CA ARG A 73 -14.07 8.66 11.94
C ARG A 73 -13.12 7.73 12.70
N CYS A 74 -13.45 6.44 12.79
CA CYS A 74 -12.58 5.43 13.39
C CYS A 74 -11.25 5.35 12.65
N TYR A 75 -11.29 5.21 11.33
CA TYR A 75 -10.08 5.12 10.49
C TYR A 75 -9.20 6.39 10.61
N ILE A 76 -9.81 7.58 10.56
CA ILE A 76 -9.11 8.85 10.77
C ILE A 76 -8.48 8.90 12.17
N GLY A 77 -9.23 8.50 13.21
CA GLY A 77 -8.73 8.47 14.58
C GLY A 77 -7.51 7.58 14.74
N VAL A 78 -7.57 6.34 14.21
CA VAL A 78 -6.42 5.42 14.19
C VAL A 78 -5.25 6.04 13.44
N THR A 79 -5.49 6.63 12.27
CA THR A 79 -4.43 7.27 11.46
C THR A 79 -3.74 8.41 12.22
N VAL A 80 -4.51 9.27 12.90
CA VAL A 80 -3.96 10.39 13.69
C VAL A 80 -3.10 9.86 14.84
N VAL A 81 -3.54 8.81 15.55
CA VAL A 81 -2.74 8.18 16.60
C VAL A 81 -1.43 7.64 16.03
N LEU A 82 -1.46 6.96 14.88
CA LEU A 82 -0.26 6.44 14.21
C LEU A 82 0.71 7.56 13.80
N VAL A 83 0.20 8.69 13.30
CA VAL A 83 1.02 9.88 12.98
C VAL A 83 1.68 10.43 14.24
N VAL A 84 0.93 10.58 15.34
CA VAL A 84 1.48 11.07 16.62
C VAL A 84 2.56 10.14 17.15
N LEU A 85 2.35 8.83 17.11
CA LEU A 85 3.34 7.84 17.52
C LEU A 85 4.59 7.87 16.64
N THR A 86 4.42 8.05 15.32
CA THR A 86 5.53 8.16 14.36
C THR A 86 6.37 9.42 14.59
N VAL A 87 5.74 10.55 14.88
CA VAL A 87 6.46 11.78 15.26
C VAL A 87 7.16 11.59 16.60
N GLY A 88 6.48 10.96 17.56
CA GLY A 88 7.02 10.67 18.89
C GLY A 88 8.24 9.75 18.85
N SER A 89 8.27 8.76 17.96
CA SER A 89 9.40 7.82 17.84
C SER A 89 10.72 8.48 17.43
N VAL A 90 10.66 9.70 16.87
CA VAL A 90 11.85 10.47 16.47
C VAL A 90 12.20 11.58 17.47
N LEU A 91 11.20 12.16 18.12
CA LEU A 91 11.40 13.32 18.99
C LEU A 91 11.61 12.97 20.47
N VAL A 92 11.18 11.79 20.91
CA VAL A 92 11.27 11.33 22.30
C VAL A 92 12.34 10.24 22.39
N PRO A 93 13.23 10.26 23.41
CA PRO A 93 14.17 9.17 23.64
C PRO A 93 13.44 7.82 23.69
N GLU A 94 13.93 6.87 22.90
CA GLU A 94 13.27 5.60 22.69
C GLU A 94 13.39 4.74 23.97
N ALA A 95 12.25 4.47 24.61
CA ALA A 95 12.19 3.49 25.67
C ALA A 95 12.23 2.10 25.05
N VAL A 96 13.13 1.24 25.55
CA VAL A 96 13.27 -0.15 25.10
C VAL A 96 12.54 -1.07 26.07
N ILE A 97 11.76 -2.00 25.52
CA ILE A 97 11.04 -3.02 26.28
C ILE A 97 11.70 -4.38 26.04
N GLU A 98 11.98 -5.10 27.12
CA GLU A 98 12.41 -6.50 27.06
C GLU A 98 11.20 -7.40 26.81
N MET A 99 11.28 -8.22 25.77
CA MET A 99 10.24 -9.17 25.38
C MET A 99 10.84 -10.57 25.19
N PRO A 100 10.03 -11.64 25.32
CA PRO A 100 10.45 -12.97 24.89
C PRO A 100 10.79 -12.93 23.38
N GLY A 101 12.09 -12.98 23.06
CA GLY A 101 12.58 -12.86 21.68
C GLY A 101 13.48 -11.65 21.40
N GLY A 102 13.70 -10.77 22.37
CA GLY A 102 14.67 -9.67 22.26
C GLY A 102 14.18 -8.34 22.83
N GLN A 103 14.96 -7.31 22.60
CA GLN A 103 14.61 -5.93 22.93
C GLN A 103 13.91 -5.28 21.75
N MET A 104 12.86 -4.50 22.01
CA MET A 104 12.24 -3.69 20.97
C MET A 104 11.83 -2.30 21.47
N PRO A 105 11.78 -1.32 20.57
CA PRO A 105 11.23 -0.02 20.89
C PRO A 105 9.78 -0.07 21.38
N ALA A 106 9.52 0.59 22.50
CA ALA A 106 8.17 0.74 23.06
C ALA A 106 7.21 1.39 22.07
N CYS A 107 7.66 2.43 21.36
CA CYS A 107 6.85 3.14 20.38
C CYS A 107 6.42 2.23 19.22
N LEU A 108 7.32 1.37 18.73
CA LEU A 108 7.02 0.43 17.66
C LEU A 108 6.01 -0.63 18.12
N LEU A 109 6.17 -1.17 19.33
CA LEU A 109 5.22 -2.12 19.90
C LEU A 109 3.82 -1.50 20.06
N ILE A 110 3.74 -0.28 20.61
CA ILE A 110 2.47 0.44 20.75
C ILE A 110 1.84 0.68 19.38
N LEU A 111 2.64 1.06 18.37
CA LEU A 111 2.18 1.28 17.00
C LEU A 111 1.55 0.00 16.42
N GLN A 112 2.21 -1.15 16.59
CA GLN A 112 1.67 -2.44 16.16
C GLN A 112 0.34 -2.77 16.84
N TYR A 113 0.23 -2.61 18.17
CA TYR A 113 -1.03 -2.81 18.88
C TYR A 113 -2.13 -1.85 18.41
N VAL A 114 -1.81 -0.58 18.16
CA VAL A 114 -2.77 0.40 17.62
C VAL A 114 -3.24 -0.01 16.22
N GLN A 115 -2.36 -0.51 15.35
CA GLN A 115 -2.75 -1.02 14.04
C GLN A 115 -3.65 -2.25 14.15
N VAL A 116 -3.32 -3.20 15.03
CA VAL A 116 -4.13 -4.42 15.24
C VAL A 116 -5.51 -4.09 15.79
N LEU A 117 -5.56 -3.37 16.93
CA LEU A 117 -6.83 -2.97 17.54
C LEU A 117 -7.62 -2.04 16.61
N GLY A 118 -6.93 -1.11 15.95
CA GLY A 118 -7.52 -0.23 14.95
C GLY A 118 -8.17 -1.00 13.80
N SER A 119 -7.54 -2.08 13.32
CA SER A 119 -8.09 -2.94 12.27
C SER A 119 -9.37 -3.63 12.73
N LEU A 120 -9.36 -4.19 13.94
CA LEU A 120 -10.53 -4.87 14.51
C LEU A 120 -11.69 -3.90 14.74
N VAL A 121 -11.45 -2.73 15.32
CA VAL A 121 -12.49 -1.72 15.57
C VAL A 121 -13.01 -1.13 14.25
N CYS A 122 -12.13 -0.89 13.27
CA CYS A 122 -12.53 -0.47 11.93
C CYS A 122 -13.42 -1.53 11.26
N LEU A 123 -13.10 -2.82 11.42
CA LEU A 123 -13.90 -3.90 10.87
C LEU A 123 -15.29 -3.96 11.51
N VAL A 124 -15.38 -3.82 12.84
CA VAL A 124 -16.66 -3.75 13.56
C VAL A 124 -17.48 -2.55 13.06
N CYS A 125 -16.86 -1.37 12.94
CA CYS A 125 -17.52 -0.17 12.42
C CYS A 125 -17.99 -0.34 10.97
N LEU A 126 -17.21 -1.03 10.14
CA LEU A 126 -17.54 -1.33 8.75
C LEU A 126 -18.73 -2.28 8.65
N ILE A 127 -18.75 -3.35 9.45
CA ILE A 127 -19.86 -4.32 9.50
C ILE A 127 -21.14 -3.61 10.00
N ALA A 128 -21.03 -2.84 11.09
CA ALA A 128 -22.13 -2.10 11.69
C ALA A 128 -22.73 -1.02 10.77
N ALA A 129 -21.97 -0.52 9.79
CA ALA A 129 -22.49 0.42 8.80
C ALA A 129 -23.62 -0.17 7.93
N GLY A 130 -23.75 -1.50 7.89
CA GLY A 130 -24.79 -2.18 7.13
C GLY A 130 -24.50 -2.26 5.63
N LYS A 131 -25.33 -3.01 4.91
CA LYS A 131 -25.11 -3.29 3.48
C LYS A 131 -25.24 -2.04 2.60
N LYS A 132 -26.24 -1.20 2.88
CA LYS A 132 -26.59 -0.02 2.07
C LYS A 132 -25.47 1.02 2.05
N ARG A 133 -24.97 1.41 3.23
CA ARG A 133 -23.88 2.39 3.36
C ARG A 133 -22.56 1.90 2.77
N ARG A 134 -22.24 0.61 2.98
CA ARG A 134 -21.05 0.00 2.38
C ARG A 134 -21.13 -0.02 0.85
N GLU A 135 -22.31 -0.28 0.28
CA GLU A 135 -22.50 -0.25 -1.17
C GLU A 135 -22.28 1.15 -1.74
N ALA A 136 -22.89 2.17 -1.12
CA ALA A 136 -22.83 3.56 -1.57
C ALA A 136 -21.41 4.12 -1.66
N TYR A 137 -20.50 3.61 -0.83
CA TYR A 137 -19.10 4.05 -0.76
C TYR A 137 -18.08 3.01 -1.27
N GLY A 138 -18.55 2.02 -2.03
CA GLY A 138 -17.69 1.05 -2.71
C GLY A 138 -16.98 0.04 -1.80
N LEU A 139 -17.46 -0.15 -0.57
CA LEU A 139 -16.86 -0.99 0.47
C LEU A 139 -17.46 -2.41 0.51
N ARG A 140 -18.26 -2.80 -0.50
CA ARG A 140 -18.82 -4.15 -0.59
C ARG A 140 -18.00 -5.06 -1.47
N TRP A 141 -17.93 -6.32 -1.06
CA TRP A 141 -17.45 -7.39 -1.91
C TRP A 141 -18.41 -7.61 -3.09
N LYS A 142 -17.87 -7.59 -4.31
CA LYS A 142 -18.62 -7.77 -5.56
C LYS A 142 -17.94 -8.80 -6.46
N LYS A 143 -18.71 -9.35 -7.42
CA LYS A 143 -18.26 -10.28 -8.47
C LYS A 143 -17.33 -11.39 -7.93
N GLY A 144 -17.80 -12.14 -6.93
CA GLY A 144 -16.95 -13.03 -6.11
C GLY A 144 -16.04 -13.97 -6.90
N LYS A 145 -16.58 -14.69 -7.91
CA LYS A 145 -15.77 -15.57 -8.76
C LYS A 145 -14.65 -14.83 -9.49
N THR A 146 -14.96 -13.70 -10.14
CA THR A 146 -13.97 -12.87 -10.83
C THR A 146 -12.94 -12.26 -9.88
N SER A 147 -13.38 -11.87 -8.69
CA SER A 147 -12.51 -11.35 -7.62
C SER A 147 -11.47 -12.37 -7.19
N VAL A 148 -11.89 -13.61 -6.90
CA VAL A 148 -10.97 -14.71 -6.55
C VAL A 148 -10.02 -15.02 -7.71
N LEU A 149 -10.52 -15.09 -8.94
CA LEU A 149 -9.67 -15.35 -10.12
C LEU A 149 -8.61 -14.25 -10.33
N CYS A 150 -8.91 -12.97 -10.06
CA CYS A 150 -7.91 -11.91 -10.16
C CYS A 150 -6.82 -12.04 -9.09
N ILE A 151 -7.18 -12.42 -7.86
CA ILE A 151 -6.22 -12.66 -6.76
C ILE A 151 -5.33 -13.88 -7.07
N LEU A 152 -5.91 -14.97 -7.58
CA LEU A 152 -5.14 -16.14 -7.99
C LEU A 152 -4.20 -15.83 -9.15
N LEU A 153 -4.68 -15.08 -10.15
CA LEU A 153 -3.84 -14.63 -11.27
C LEU A 153 -2.70 -13.75 -10.77
N PHE A 154 -2.95 -12.85 -9.80
CA PHE A 154 -1.90 -12.05 -9.18
C PHE A 154 -0.82 -12.92 -8.55
N LEU A 155 -1.20 -13.93 -7.76
CA LEU A 155 -0.25 -14.84 -7.12
C LEU A 155 0.60 -15.58 -8.15
N VAL A 156 -0.01 -16.10 -9.22
CA VAL A 156 0.73 -16.75 -10.31
C VAL A 156 1.74 -15.81 -10.95
N LEU A 157 1.34 -14.58 -11.28
CA LEU A 157 2.22 -13.58 -11.88
C LEU A 157 3.32 -13.14 -10.90
N TYR A 158 3.02 -13.03 -9.61
CA TYR A 158 3.97 -12.71 -8.56
C TYR A 158 5.05 -13.78 -8.45
N PHE A 159 4.68 -15.06 -8.28
CA PHE A 159 5.65 -16.15 -8.19
C PHE A 159 6.43 -16.35 -9.48
N LEU A 160 5.82 -16.11 -10.64
CA LEU A 160 6.52 -16.10 -11.92
C LEU A 160 7.57 -14.98 -11.98
N ARG A 161 7.23 -13.75 -11.55
CA ARG A 161 8.18 -12.63 -11.45
C ARG A 161 9.38 -13.01 -10.58
N VAL A 162 9.11 -13.59 -9.41
CA VAL A 162 10.13 -13.99 -8.44
C VAL A 162 11.01 -15.10 -9.02
N GLY A 163 10.42 -16.17 -9.56
CA GLY A 163 11.17 -17.28 -10.14
C GLY A 163 12.07 -16.84 -11.29
N ILE A 164 11.61 -15.94 -12.16
CA ILE A 164 12.46 -15.39 -13.23
C ILE A 164 13.58 -14.52 -12.67
N ALA A 165 13.32 -13.71 -11.63
CA ALA A 165 14.35 -12.89 -10.99
C ALA A 165 15.46 -13.74 -10.35
N TYR A 166 15.09 -14.77 -9.57
CA TYR A 166 16.05 -15.73 -9.01
C TYR A 166 16.80 -16.51 -10.10
N GLY A 167 16.12 -16.86 -11.19
CA GLY A 167 16.72 -17.47 -12.39
C GLY A 167 17.80 -16.60 -13.02
N ALA A 168 17.46 -15.34 -13.31
CA ALA A 168 18.37 -14.37 -13.91
C ALA A 168 19.57 -14.05 -13.00
N GLY A 169 19.37 -14.08 -11.68
CA GLY A 169 20.44 -13.89 -10.69
C GLY A 169 21.30 -15.13 -10.41
N GLY A 170 20.99 -16.30 -11.01
CA GLY A 170 21.70 -17.55 -10.73
C GLY A 170 21.43 -18.13 -9.34
N GLN A 171 20.33 -17.72 -8.68
CA GLN A 171 19.98 -18.04 -7.30
C GLN A 171 18.84 -19.07 -7.18
N LEU A 172 18.59 -19.88 -8.22
CA LEU A 172 17.50 -20.85 -8.20
C LEU A 172 17.63 -21.90 -7.09
N SER A 173 18.85 -22.25 -6.68
CA SER A 173 19.08 -23.15 -5.54
C SER A 173 18.55 -22.54 -4.24
N LEU A 174 18.89 -21.27 -3.97
CA LEU A 174 18.39 -20.54 -2.81
C LEU A 174 16.86 -20.46 -2.82
N PHE A 175 16.26 -20.17 -3.98
CA PHE A 175 14.80 -20.16 -4.10
C PHE A 175 14.18 -21.53 -3.78
N ALA A 176 14.79 -22.63 -4.26
CA ALA A 176 14.33 -23.98 -3.95
C ALA A 176 14.46 -24.31 -2.46
N GLU A 177 15.55 -23.89 -1.80
CA GLU A 177 15.77 -24.05 -0.36
C GLU A 177 14.71 -23.31 0.46
N ILE A 178 14.40 -22.06 0.10
CA ILE A 178 13.34 -21.28 0.75
C ILE A 178 11.99 -21.98 0.61
N MET A 179 11.66 -22.50 -0.58
CA MET A 179 10.40 -23.22 -0.80
C MET A 179 10.34 -24.59 -0.10
N ALA A 180 11.49 -25.22 0.14
CA ALA A 180 11.58 -26.47 0.89
C ALA A 180 11.50 -26.28 2.41
N ASN A 181 11.72 -25.06 2.91
CA ASN A 181 11.68 -24.74 4.33
C ASN A 181 10.22 -24.78 4.87
N PRO A 182 9.90 -25.60 5.90
CA PRO A 182 8.57 -25.64 6.50
C PRO A 182 8.10 -24.27 7.05
N GLN A 183 9.03 -23.44 7.53
CA GLN A 183 8.71 -22.11 8.09
C GLN A 183 8.07 -21.18 7.05
N THR A 184 8.49 -21.28 5.78
CA THR A 184 7.90 -20.57 4.64
C THR A 184 6.39 -20.83 4.58
N TRP A 185 5.99 -22.10 4.68
CA TRP A 185 4.58 -22.49 4.57
C TRP A 185 3.77 -22.16 5.82
N ILE A 186 4.39 -22.16 7.00
CA ILE A 186 3.78 -21.66 8.23
C ILE A 186 3.42 -20.18 8.08
N ILE A 187 4.35 -19.35 7.60
CA ILE A 187 4.12 -17.92 7.40
C ILE A 187 3.05 -17.69 6.33
N VAL A 188 3.10 -18.42 5.22
CA VAL A 188 2.05 -18.37 4.18
C VAL A 188 0.68 -18.73 4.75
N ALA A 189 0.59 -19.75 5.60
CA ALA A 189 -0.66 -20.14 6.26
C ALA A 189 -1.18 -19.09 7.26
N MET A 190 -0.29 -18.26 7.82
CA MET A 190 -0.66 -17.16 8.72
C MET A 190 -1.12 -15.89 7.99
N LEU A 191 -0.87 -15.74 6.68
CA LEU A 191 -1.22 -14.55 5.91
C LEU A 191 -2.70 -14.14 6.02
N PRO A 192 -3.70 -15.04 6.00
CA PRO A 192 -5.10 -14.64 6.17
C PRO A 192 -5.40 -14.00 7.52
N LEU A 193 -4.77 -14.51 8.60
CA LEU A 193 -4.90 -13.91 9.93
C LEU A 193 -4.19 -12.55 9.97
N GLN A 194 -2.97 -12.46 9.45
CA GLN A 194 -2.23 -11.20 9.37
C GLN A 194 -3.00 -10.14 8.56
N PHE A 195 -3.65 -10.54 7.47
CA PHE A 195 -4.52 -9.65 6.70
C PHE A 195 -5.62 -9.08 7.59
N LEU A 196 -6.34 -9.90 8.36
CA LEU A 196 -7.41 -9.43 9.24
C LEU A 196 -6.91 -8.41 10.28
N LEU A 197 -5.67 -8.57 10.75
CA LEU A 197 -5.05 -7.72 11.78
C LEU A 197 -4.38 -6.45 11.22
N ALA A 198 -4.10 -6.38 9.91
CA ALA A 198 -3.33 -5.28 9.32
C ALA A 198 -3.95 -4.67 8.03
N TYR A 199 -5.14 -5.13 7.59
CA TYR A 199 -5.71 -4.72 6.30
C TYR A 199 -5.92 -3.21 6.15
N ILE A 200 -6.06 -2.46 7.25
CA ILE A 200 -6.35 -1.02 7.20
C ILE A 200 -5.24 -0.21 6.53
N ALA A 201 -3.99 -0.68 6.59
CA ALA A 201 -2.84 -0.05 5.93
C ALA A 201 -2.98 -0.16 4.41
N PHE A 202 -3.21 -1.38 3.91
CA PHE A 202 -3.41 -1.66 2.48
C PHE A 202 -4.70 -1.05 1.95
N PHE A 203 -5.78 -1.08 2.74
CA PHE A 203 -6.99 -0.33 2.46
C PHE A 203 -6.73 1.18 2.38
N GLY A 204 -5.82 1.69 3.21
CA GLY A 204 -5.40 3.09 3.23
C GLY A 204 -4.93 3.58 1.89
N GLU A 205 -4.00 2.85 1.31
CA GLU A 205 -3.50 3.14 -0.02
C GLU A 205 -4.56 2.92 -1.10
N GLU A 206 -5.14 1.72 -1.18
CA GLU A 206 -6.01 1.37 -2.30
C GLU A 206 -7.30 2.21 -2.34
N TYR A 207 -7.87 2.58 -1.19
CA TYR A 207 -9.05 3.44 -1.17
C TYR A 207 -8.72 4.87 -1.65
N GLY A 208 -7.51 5.36 -1.36
CA GLY A 208 -7.02 6.62 -1.93
C GLY A 208 -6.71 6.52 -3.42
N TRP A 209 -5.95 5.50 -3.81
CA TRP A 209 -5.44 5.34 -5.17
C TRP A 209 -6.49 4.83 -6.15
N ARG A 210 -7.10 3.67 -5.88
CA ARG A 210 -7.98 2.97 -6.84
C ARG A 210 -9.41 3.46 -6.78
N TYR A 211 -9.93 3.70 -5.57
CA TYR A 211 -11.31 4.15 -5.41
C TYR A 211 -11.49 5.65 -5.70
N TYR A 212 -10.53 6.49 -5.30
CA TYR A 212 -10.66 7.96 -5.42
C TYR A 212 -9.83 8.58 -6.56
N LEU A 213 -8.51 8.42 -6.57
CA LEU A 213 -7.64 9.14 -7.51
C LEU A 213 -7.69 8.56 -8.94
N GLN A 214 -7.74 7.23 -9.08
CA GLN A 214 -7.77 6.58 -10.39
C GLN A 214 -8.94 7.05 -11.25
N PRO A 215 -10.22 7.05 -10.78
CA PRO A 215 -11.34 7.49 -11.60
C PRO A 215 -11.23 8.98 -11.98
N LEU A 216 -10.68 9.83 -11.11
CA LEU A 216 -10.44 11.25 -11.41
C LEU A 216 -9.43 11.42 -12.56
N LEU A 217 -8.30 10.74 -12.48
CA LEU A 217 -7.26 10.80 -13.51
C LEU A 217 -7.73 10.18 -14.83
N GLN A 218 -8.44 9.05 -14.76
CA GLN A 218 -8.98 8.38 -15.94
C GLN A 218 -10.06 9.21 -16.65
N ARG A 219 -10.90 9.93 -15.91
CA ARG A 219 -11.88 10.85 -16.51
C ARG A 219 -11.21 12.04 -17.22
N LYS A 220 -10.09 12.53 -16.68
CA LYS A 220 -9.40 13.70 -17.23
C LYS A 220 -8.45 13.37 -18.39
N PHE A 221 -7.75 12.22 -18.32
CA PHE A 221 -6.67 11.88 -19.25
C PHE A 221 -6.96 10.64 -20.10
N GLY A 222 -8.10 9.96 -19.89
CA GLY A 222 -8.43 8.67 -20.50
C GLY A 222 -7.97 7.48 -19.66
N LEU A 223 -8.55 6.30 -19.91
CA LEU A 223 -8.38 5.11 -19.05
C LEU A 223 -6.91 4.68 -18.88
N ARG A 224 -6.15 4.69 -19.98
CA ARG A 224 -4.75 4.25 -20.01
C ARG A 224 -3.80 5.29 -19.42
N ARG A 225 -3.89 6.55 -19.88
CA ARG A 225 -3.03 7.63 -19.37
C ARG A 225 -3.31 7.90 -17.90
N GLY A 226 -4.57 7.79 -17.48
CA GLY A 226 -4.96 7.96 -16.08
C GLY A 226 -4.33 6.92 -15.14
N VAL A 227 -4.30 5.63 -15.53
CA VAL A 227 -3.65 4.59 -14.71
C VAL A 227 -2.12 4.70 -14.73
N LEU A 228 -1.52 5.08 -15.86
CA LEU A 228 -0.07 5.32 -15.95
C LEU A 228 0.36 6.48 -15.05
N LEU A 229 -0.37 7.59 -15.12
CA LEU A 229 -0.13 8.77 -14.29
C LEU A 229 -0.31 8.43 -12.81
N LEU A 230 -1.34 7.65 -12.45
CA LEU A 230 -1.50 7.17 -11.07
C LEU A 230 -0.28 6.36 -10.62
N GLY A 231 0.21 5.45 -11.45
CA GLY A 231 1.39 4.64 -11.12
C GLY A 231 2.63 5.49 -10.83
N VAL A 232 2.89 6.53 -11.65
CA VAL A 232 3.99 7.47 -11.42
C VAL A 232 3.78 8.27 -10.13
N LEU A 233 2.58 8.80 -9.92
CA LEU A 233 2.24 9.56 -8.72
C LEU A 233 2.29 8.71 -7.44
N TRP A 234 1.98 7.41 -7.54
CA TRP A 234 2.11 6.45 -6.45
C TRP A 234 3.59 6.09 -6.20
N GLY A 235 4.41 5.96 -7.24
CA GLY A 235 5.86 5.81 -7.08
C GLY A 235 6.49 7.02 -6.36
N LEU A 236 6.23 8.23 -6.86
CA LEU A 236 6.74 9.47 -6.27
C LEU A 236 6.24 9.74 -4.84
N TRP A 237 5.11 9.15 -4.44
CA TRP A 237 4.63 9.23 -3.08
C TRP A 237 5.57 8.57 -2.05
N HIS A 238 6.36 7.57 -2.48
CA HIS A 238 7.33 6.88 -1.63
C HIS A 238 8.64 7.64 -1.45
N LEU A 239 8.89 8.72 -2.20
CA LEU A 239 10.19 9.38 -2.29
C LEU A 239 10.89 9.63 -0.93
N PRO A 240 10.22 10.14 0.13
CA PRO A 240 10.88 10.27 1.44
C PRO A 240 11.36 8.94 2.04
N LEU A 241 10.54 7.89 1.92
CA LEU A 241 10.89 6.54 2.38
C LEU A 241 11.99 5.93 1.51
N ASP A 242 11.96 6.13 0.20
CA ASP A 242 13.01 5.67 -0.72
C ASP A 242 14.37 6.23 -0.33
N ILE A 243 14.45 7.49 0.09
CA ILE A 243 15.74 8.14 0.40
C ILE A 243 16.25 7.79 1.80
N PHE A 244 15.36 7.68 2.79
CA PHE A 244 15.76 7.63 4.21
C PHE A 244 15.50 6.30 4.90
N PHE A 245 14.64 5.42 4.36
CA PHE A 245 14.24 4.17 5.03
C PHE A 245 14.59 2.94 4.20
N TYR A 246 14.11 2.88 2.94
CA TYR A 246 14.30 1.68 2.12
C TYR A 246 15.74 1.49 1.69
N VAL A 247 16.48 2.57 1.45
CA VAL A 247 17.91 2.53 1.09
C VAL A 247 18.64 3.71 1.71
N THR A 248 19.96 3.77 1.54
CA THR A 248 20.77 4.93 1.90
C THR A 248 20.55 6.11 0.94
N PRO A 249 20.72 7.37 1.39
CA PRO A 249 20.41 8.54 0.57
C PRO A 249 21.14 8.61 -0.78
N ASP A 250 22.35 8.05 -0.90
CA ASP A 250 23.10 7.96 -2.17
C ASP A 250 22.43 7.03 -3.19
N LYS A 251 21.62 6.07 -2.72
CA LYS A 251 20.82 5.15 -3.53
C LYS A 251 19.36 5.60 -3.68
N GLY A 252 18.93 6.68 -3.02
CA GLY A 252 17.54 7.11 -3.04
C GLY A 252 16.97 7.33 -4.45
N LEU A 253 17.76 7.90 -5.37
CA LEU A 253 17.33 8.12 -6.75
C LEU A 253 17.01 6.81 -7.48
N ILE A 254 17.88 5.81 -7.37
CA ILE A 254 17.67 4.54 -8.04
C ILE A 254 16.50 3.78 -7.42
N MET A 255 16.36 3.84 -6.09
CA MET A 255 15.22 3.25 -5.39
C MET A 255 13.91 3.86 -5.90
N THR A 256 13.83 5.19 -6.02
CA THR A 256 12.64 5.86 -6.57
C THR A 256 12.35 5.46 -8.01
N VAL A 257 13.36 5.29 -8.87
CA VAL A 257 13.14 4.78 -10.24
C VAL A 257 12.57 3.36 -10.21
N SER A 258 13.15 2.47 -9.39
CA SER A 258 12.65 1.10 -9.20
C SER A 258 11.22 1.09 -8.66
N GLN A 259 10.92 1.97 -7.71
CA GLN A 259 9.61 2.12 -7.09
C GLN A 259 8.57 2.61 -8.10
N ILE A 260 8.89 3.60 -8.94
CA ILE A 260 8.01 4.05 -10.03
C ILE A 260 7.72 2.91 -11.01
N ILE A 261 8.74 2.14 -11.42
CA ILE A 261 8.55 0.99 -12.32
C ILE A 261 7.58 -0.02 -11.70
N THR A 262 7.77 -0.33 -10.43
CA THR A 262 6.93 -1.27 -9.67
C THR A 262 5.49 -0.73 -9.51
N CYS A 263 5.33 0.52 -9.08
CA CYS A 263 4.03 1.17 -8.91
C CYS A 263 3.27 1.33 -10.23
N VAL A 264 3.95 1.58 -11.35
CA VAL A 264 3.33 1.61 -12.68
C VAL A 264 2.87 0.21 -13.10
N GLY A 265 3.73 -0.80 -13.01
CA GLY A 265 3.38 -2.18 -13.36
C GLY A 265 2.21 -2.70 -12.52
N LEU A 266 2.35 -2.68 -11.20
CA LEU A 266 1.30 -3.09 -10.26
C LEU A 266 0.07 -2.20 -10.36
N GLY A 267 0.23 -0.89 -10.57
CA GLY A 267 -0.86 0.06 -10.76
C GLY A 267 -1.76 -0.32 -11.94
N ILE A 268 -1.17 -0.71 -13.08
CA ILE A 268 -1.91 -1.21 -14.24
C ILE A 268 -2.71 -2.47 -13.90
N PHE A 269 -2.10 -3.45 -13.23
CA PHE A 269 -2.77 -4.70 -12.90
C PHE A 269 -3.85 -4.53 -11.81
N PHE A 270 -3.58 -3.73 -10.77
CA PHE A 270 -4.56 -3.45 -9.71
C PHE A 270 -5.73 -2.65 -10.27
N GLY A 271 -5.47 -1.67 -11.14
CA GLY A 271 -6.51 -0.94 -11.86
C GLY A 271 -7.34 -1.86 -12.76
N TYR A 272 -6.73 -2.83 -13.45
CA TYR A 272 -7.42 -3.83 -14.25
C TYR A 272 -8.36 -4.67 -13.37
N ALA A 273 -7.84 -5.21 -12.27
CA ALA A 273 -8.60 -6.05 -11.36
C ALA A 273 -9.76 -5.25 -10.72
N TYR A 274 -9.50 -4.02 -10.28
CA TYR A 274 -10.52 -3.14 -9.70
C TYR A 274 -11.65 -2.84 -10.71
N MET A 275 -11.34 -2.41 -11.93
CA MET A 275 -12.37 -2.10 -12.92
C MET A 275 -13.13 -3.36 -13.39
N LYS A 276 -12.47 -4.53 -13.43
CA LYS A 276 -13.11 -5.79 -13.79
C LYS A 276 -14.07 -6.28 -12.70
N THR A 277 -13.68 -6.11 -11.43
CA THR A 277 -14.41 -6.67 -10.28
C THR A 277 -15.39 -5.69 -9.63
N GLU A 278 -15.16 -4.38 -9.79
CA GLU A 278 -15.82 -3.30 -9.04
C GLU A 278 -15.76 -3.51 -7.52
N ASN A 279 -14.65 -4.08 -7.06
CA ASN A 279 -14.45 -4.52 -5.68
C ASN A 279 -13.12 -4.00 -5.15
N ILE A 280 -13.18 -3.04 -4.22
CA ILE A 280 -11.96 -2.44 -3.65
C ILE A 280 -11.14 -3.42 -2.83
N TRP A 281 -11.75 -4.46 -2.28
CA TRP A 281 -11.04 -5.45 -1.46
C TRP A 281 -10.10 -6.33 -2.29
N VAL A 282 -10.30 -6.43 -3.61
CA VAL A 282 -9.41 -7.19 -4.50
C VAL A 282 -8.02 -6.57 -4.57
N PRO A 283 -7.84 -5.30 -4.98
CA PRO A 283 -6.52 -4.66 -4.94
C PRO A 283 -5.98 -4.54 -3.52
N VAL A 284 -6.81 -4.39 -2.48
CA VAL A 284 -6.35 -4.41 -1.07
C VAL A 284 -5.67 -5.73 -0.71
N ILE A 285 -6.28 -6.86 -1.07
CA ILE A 285 -5.69 -8.19 -0.82
C ILE A 285 -4.43 -8.38 -1.67
N MET A 286 -4.44 -8.01 -2.95
CA MET A 286 -3.26 -8.15 -3.81
C MET A 286 -2.09 -7.28 -3.33
N HIS A 287 -2.36 -6.06 -2.86
CA HIS A 287 -1.35 -5.20 -2.26
C HIS A 287 -0.80 -5.81 -0.96
N PHE A 288 -1.67 -6.29 -0.07
CA PHE A 288 -1.24 -7.02 1.13
C PHE A 288 -0.31 -8.19 0.77
N LEU A 289 -0.71 -9.02 -0.20
CA LEU A 289 0.08 -10.15 -0.67
C LEU A 289 1.42 -9.69 -1.24
N ASN A 290 1.46 -8.62 -2.06
CA ASN A 290 2.70 -8.10 -2.63
C ASN A 290 3.72 -7.74 -1.54
N ASN A 291 3.31 -7.05 -0.49
CA ASN A 291 4.25 -6.54 0.51
C ASN A 291 4.65 -7.64 1.51
N ASN A 292 3.72 -8.52 1.90
CA ASN A 292 4.00 -9.54 2.93
C ASN A 292 4.64 -10.80 2.37
N LEU A 293 4.47 -11.11 1.08
CA LEU A 293 5.17 -12.24 0.46
C LEU A 293 6.67 -11.97 0.26
N VAL A 294 7.14 -10.72 0.37
CA VAL A 294 8.59 -10.41 0.32
C VAL A 294 9.33 -11.09 1.47
N LEU A 295 8.75 -11.12 2.68
CA LEU A 295 9.29 -11.85 3.84
C LEU A 295 9.46 -13.35 3.56
N VAL A 296 8.53 -13.90 2.77
CA VAL A 296 8.55 -15.31 2.40
C VAL A 296 9.62 -15.57 1.35
N ILE A 297 9.66 -14.77 0.28
CA ILE A 297 10.55 -15.04 -0.85
C ILE A 297 12.01 -14.68 -0.56
N SER A 298 12.27 -13.75 0.36
CA SER A 298 13.63 -13.39 0.76
C SER A 298 14.28 -14.44 1.68
N GLY A 299 13.48 -15.28 2.34
CA GLY A 299 13.95 -16.17 3.40
C GLY A 299 14.22 -15.46 4.73
N GLU A 300 14.16 -14.12 4.73
CA GLU A 300 14.31 -13.27 5.90
C GLU A 300 12.92 -13.03 6.50
N PHE A 301 12.58 -13.84 7.51
CA PHE A 301 11.27 -13.79 8.18
C PHE A 301 11.13 -12.61 9.17
N SER A 302 11.87 -11.51 8.95
CA SER A 302 11.86 -10.27 9.73
C SER A 302 11.49 -9.07 8.85
N ALA A 303 10.83 -8.08 9.46
CA ALA A 303 10.49 -6.81 8.80
C ALA A 303 11.73 -6.00 8.37
N ASP A 304 12.89 -6.31 8.95
CA ASP A 304 14.17 -5.65 8.65
C ASP A 304 14.60 -5.82 7.18
N VAL A 305 14.08 -6.84 6.48
CA VAL A 305 14.33 -7.03 5.04
C VAL A 305 13.89 -5.83 4.19
N MET A 306 13.00 -4.99 4.74
CA MET A 306 12.52 -3.79 4.06
C MET A 306 13.46 -2.59 4.24
N GLU A 307 14.39 -2.64 5.18
CA GLU A 307 15.30 -1.54 5.50
C GLU A 307 16.65 -1.75 4.78
N ASN A 308 17.27 -0.65 4.33
CA ASN A 308 18.62 -0.65 3.74
C ASN A 308 18.82 -1.69 2.62
N GLN A 309 17.84 -1.81 1.73
CA GLN A 309 17.82 -2.73 0.61
C GLN A 309 19.00 -2.47 -0.34
N SER A 310 19.53 -3.55 -0.92
CA SER A 310 20.52 -3.45 -1.99
C SER A 310 19.84 -3.21 -3.33
N VAL A 311 20.16 -2.09 -3.99
CA VAL A 311 19.66 -1.73 -5.32
C VAL A 311 20.80 -1.21 -6.21
N ALA A 312 20.86 -1.70 -7.45
CA ALA A 312 21.87 -1.32 -8.43
C ALA A 312 21.26 -0.99 -9.81
N TRP A 313 21.91 -0.09 -10.56
CA TRP A 313 21.40 0.37 -11.87
C TRP A 313 21.29 -0.78 -12.88
N SER A 314 22.09 -1.83 -12.69
CA SER A 314 22.01 -3.10 -13.42
C SER A 314 20.67 -3.82 -13.26
N ASP A 315 19.94 -3.57 -12.17
CA ASP A 315 18.70 -4.27 -11.86
C ASP A 315 17.49 -3.64 -12.57
N ILE A 316 17.60 -2.36 -12.93
CA ILE A 316 16.52 -1.57 -13.54
C ILE A 316 16.01 -2.16 -14.86
N PRO A 317 16.85 -2.57 -15.83
CA PRO A 317 16.36 -3.18 -17.06
C PRO A 317 15.52 -4.44 -16.83
N LEU A 318 15.96 -5.31 -15.91
CA LEU A 318 15.23 -6.52 -15.57
C LEU A 318 13.91 -6.18 -14.84
N ALA A 319 13.95 -5.26 -13.88
CA ALA A 319 12.75 -4.81 -13.18
C ALA A 319 11.70 -4.21 -14.13
N LEU A 320 12.14 -3.39 -15.10
CA LEU A 320 11.28 -2.81 -16.13
C LEU A 320 10.67 -3.89 -17.03
N LEU A 321 11.49 -4.84 -17.49
CA LEU A 321 11.04 -5.94 -18.33
C LEU A 321 10.01 -6.80 -17.60
N LEU A 322 10.30 -7.25 -16.38
CA LEU A 322 9.42 -8.13 -15.62
C LEU A 322 8.11 -7.44 -15.25
N ASN A 323 8.15 -6.22 -14.71
CA ASN A 323 6.92 -5.50 -14.37
C ASN A 323 6.13 -5.12 -15.62
N GLY A 324 6.80 -4.74 -16.71
CA GLY A 324 6.16 -4.42 -17.99
C GLY A 324 5.47 -5.60 -18.64
N VAL A 325 6.13 -6.75 -18.72
CA VAL A 325 5.60 -7.96 -19.36
C VAL A 325 4.52 -8.63 -18.51
N LEU A 326 4.76 -8.78 -17.20
CA LEU A 326 3.85 -9.56 -16.34
C LEU A 326 2.63 -8.75 -15.90
N PHE A 327 2.80 -7.46 -15.60
CA PHE A 327 1.72 -6.61 -15.11
C PHE A 327 1.33 -5.50 -16.10
N GLY A 328 2.31 -4.88 -16.76
CA GLY A 328 2.08 -3.79 -17.71
C GLY A 328 1.26 -4.18 -18.94
N VAL A 329 1.40 -5.41 -19.44
CA VAL A 329 0.65 -5.92 -20.61
C VAL A 329 -0.87 -5.80 -20.45
N PHE A 330 -1.37 -5.82 -19.21
CA PHE A 330 -2.79 -5.68 -18.92
C PHE A 330 -3.38 -4.33 -19.33
N ILE A 331 -2.55 -3.31 -19.63
CA ILE A 331 -3.00 -2.04 -20.21
C ILE A 331 -3.67 -2.20 -21.58
N LEU A 332 -3.40 -3.32 -22.27
CA LEU A 332 -4.01 -3.68 -23.55
C LEU A 332 -5.36 -4.39 -23.40
N ALA A 333 -5.73 -4.78 -22.18
CA ALA A 333 -6.98 -5.47 -21.89
C ALA A 333 -8.21 -4.63 -22.28
N LYS A 334 -9.31 -5.33 -22.61
CA LYS A 334 -10.56 -4.71 -23.07
C LYS A 334 -11.10 -3.64 -22.10
N VAL A 335 -10.86 -3.80 -20.80
CA VAL A 335 -11.34 -2.85 -19.77
C VAL A 335 -10.67 -1.46 -19.87
N TYR A 336 -9.48 -1.37 -20.47
CA TYR A 336 -8.76 -0.11 -20.70
C TYR A 336 -8.99 0.46 -22.10
N ARG A 337 -9.79 -0.18 -22.95
CA ARG A 337 -10.19 0.38 -24.24
C ARG A 337 -11.30 1.39 -23.97
N GLU A 338 -11.08 2.64 -24.37
CA GLU A 338 -12.15 3.63 -24.40
C GLU A 338 -13.29 3.06 -25.24
N LYS A 339 -14.52 3.09 -24.70
CA LYS A 339 -15.69 2.82 -25.53
C LYS A 339 -15.74 3.96 -26.54
N LYS A 340 -15.50 3.64 -27.82
CA LYS A 340 -15.91 4.54 -28.90
C LYS A 340 -17.42 4.69 -28.75
N GLU A 341 -17.87 5.88 -28.37
CA GLU A 341 -19.28 6.27 -28.43
C GLU A 341 -19.78 6.22 -29.88
#